data_AF-A0A4Q3UVQ4-F1
#
_entry.id   AF-A0A4Q3UVQ4-F1
#
_cell.length_a   1.000
_cell.length_b   1.000
_cell.length_c   1.000
_cell.angle_alpha   90.00
_cell.angle_beta   90.00
_cell.angle_gamma   90.00
#
_symmetry.space_group_name_H-M   'P 1'
#
loop_
_entity.id
_entity.type
_entity.pdbx_description
1 polymer ?
#
loop_
_entity_poly.entity_id
_entity_poly.type
_entity_poly.pdbx_seq_one_letter_code
_entity_poly.pdbx_strand_id
1 'polypeptide(L)' 'MSYAIYVSHLQKIADLKYASAVLQWDQETYLPPGGNEIRGRQLATLNEVAHAMFADEKTGAIIKAVLSQKD' A
#
# COMPACT_ATOMS: atom_id res chain seq x y z
N MET A 1 -5.80 20.57 -8.97
CA MET A 1 -5.71 19.33 -9.77
C MET A 1 -4.61 18.38 -9.25
N SER A 2 -3.40 18.86 -8.94
CA SER A 2 -2.30 18.03 -8.39
C SER A 2 -2.62 17.38 -7.04
N TYR A 3 -3.30 18.09 -6.14
CA TYR A 3 -3.71 17.53 -4.84
C TYR A 3 -4.65 16.33 -4.98
N ALA A 4 -5.61 16.41 -5.91
CA ALA A 4 -6.52 15.28 -6.19
C ALA A 4 -5.75 14.06 -6.72
N ILE A 5 -4.74 14.29 -7.58
CA ILE A 5 -3.84 13.23 -8.07
C ILE A 5 -3.05 12.61 -6.91
N TYR A 6 -2.50 13.44 -6.02
CA TYR A 6 -1.79 12.98 -4.83
C TYR A 6 -2.66 12.11 -3.93
N VAL A 7 -3.87 12.57 -3.61
CA VAL A 7 -4.83 11.81 -2.81
C VAL A 7 -5.16 10.48 -3.47
N SER A 8 -5.52 10.48 -4.76
CA SER A 8 -5.85 9.25 -5.49
C SER A 8 -4.68 8.27 -5.57
N HIS A 9 -3.44 8.77 -5.74
CA HIS A 9 -2.25 7.93 -5.79
C HIS A 9 -1.97 7.27 -4.43
N LEU A 10 -2.02 8.03 -3.34
CA LEU A 10 -1.81 7.48 -2.00
C LEU A 10 -2.94 6.55 -1.54
N GLN A 11 -4.18 6.80 -1.95
CA GLN A 11 -5.31 5.90 -1.67
C GLN A 11 -5.05 4.49 -2.19
N LYS A 12 -4.54 4.35 -3.42
CA LYS A 12 -4.20 3.02 -3.97
C LYS A 12 -3.14 2.29 -3.15
N ILE A 13 -2.14 3.01 -2.66
CA ILE A 13 -1.10 2.44 -1.78
C ILE A 13 -1.72 2.06 -0.42
N ALA A 14 -2.64 2.88 0.09
CA ALA A 14 -3.35 2.61 1.33
C ALA A 14 -4.25 1.36 1.21
N ASP A 15 -4.97 1.20 0.10
CA ASP A 15 -5.83 0.04 -0.15
C ASP A 15 -5.04 -1.28 -0.09
N LEU A 16 -3.82 -1.31 -0.65
CA LEU A 16 -2.93 -2.48 -0.55
C LEU A 16 -2.54 -2.76 0.90
N LYS A 17 -2.19 -1.72 1.67
CA LYS A 17 -1.84 -1.86 3.09
C LYS A 17 -3.04 -2.29 3.93
N TYR A 18 -4.24 -1.82 3.61
CA TYR A 18 -5.47 -2.22 4.30
C TYR A 18 -5.86 -3.66 3.97
N ALA A 19 -5.68 -4.10 2.73
CA ALA A 19 -5.84 -5.51 2.37
C ALA A 19 -4.85 -6.39 3.16
N SER A 20 -3.58 -5.99 3.27
CA SER A 20 -2.61 -6.68 4.13
C SER A 20 -3.08 -6.75 5.59
N ALA A 21 -3.61 -5.65 6.13
CA ALA A 21 -4.08 -5.61 7.52
C ALA A 21 -5.25 -6.58 7.78
N VAL A 22 -6.21 -6.67 6.85
CA VAL A 22 -7.32 -7.63 6.95
C VAL A 22 -6.80 -9.07 6.89
N LEU A 23 -5.88 -9.38 5.97
CA LEU A 23 -5.29 -10.72 5.87
C LEU A 23 -4.46 -11.09 7.10
N GLN A 24 -3.80 -10.11 7.72
CA GLN A 24 -3.05 -10.34 8.95
C GLN A 24 -3.97 -10.56 10.15
N TRP A 25 -5.06 -9.81 10.26
CA TRP A 25 -6.10 -10.10 11.27
C TRP A 25 -6.69 -11.51 11.08
N ASP A 26 -7.01 -11.89 9.83
CA ASP A 26 -7.51 -13.23 9.52
C ASP A 26 -6.49 -14.32 9.89
N GLN A 27 -5.18 -14.05 9.72
CA GLN A 27 -4.11 -14.98 10.11
C GLN A 27 -4.17 -15.32 11.60
N GLU A 28 -4.39 -14.32 12.44
CA GLU A 28 -4.38 -14.45 13.89
C GLU A 28 -5.70 -14.97 14.47
N THR A 29 -6.80 -14.93 13.70
CA THR A 29 -8.14 -15.20 14.23
C THR A 29 -8.83 -16.40 13.61
N TYR A 30 -8.69 -16.62 12.30
CA TYR A 30 -9.48 -17.62 11.56
C TYR A 30 -8.65 -18.56 10.69
N LEU A 31 -7.38 -18.26 10.42
CA LEU A 31 -6.57 -19.06 9.52
C LEU A 31 -6.36 -20.48 10.08
N PRO A 32 -6.71 -21.54 9.31
CA PRO A 32 -6.54 -22.90 9.77
C PRO A 32 -5.06 -23.33 9.82
N PRO A 33 -4.73 -24.37 10.61
CA PRO A 33 -3.41 -24.97 10.61
C PRO A 33 -2.94 -25.34 9.19
N GLY A 34 -1.68 -25.06 8.88
CA GLY A 34 -1.09 -25.27 7.55
C GLY A 34 -1.25 -24.09 6.57
N GLY A 35 -2.04 -23.06 6.91
CA GLY A 35 -2.24 -21.88 6.06
C GLY A 35 -1.10 -20.84 6.07
N ASN A 36 -0.19 -20.92 7.04
CA ASN A 36 0.79 -19.86 7.32
C ASN A 36 1.72 -19.56 6.15
N GLU A 37 2.19 -20.57 5.40
CA GLU A 37 3.12 -20.35 4.29
C GLU A 37 2.44 -19.55 3.16
N ILE A 38 1.22 -19.94 2.79
CA ILE A 38 0.45 -19.28 1.73
C ILE A 38 0.10 -17.85 2.17
N ARG A 39 -0.39 -17.68 3.41
CA ARG A 39 -0.70 -16.35 3.97
C ARG A 39 0.53 -15.46 4.02
N GLY A 40 1.67 -15.98 4.45
CA GLY A 40 2.94 -15.26 4.48
C GLY A 40 3.35 -14.76 3.09
N ARG A 41 3.22 -15.59 2.04
CA ARG A 41 3.46 -15.16 0.66
C ARG A 41 2.50 -14.05 0.20
N GLN A 42 1.21 -14.18 0.50
CA GLN A 42 0.21 -13.14 0.15
C GLN A 42 0.56 -11.78 0.79
N LEU A 43 0.87 -11.78 2.09
CA LEU A 43 1.28 -10.58 2.82
C LEU A 43 2.58 -9.99 2.26
N ALA A 44 3.58 -10.83 1.97
CA ALA A 44 4.84 -10.40 1.38
C ALA A 44 4.62 -9.69 0.03
N THR A 45 3.84 -10.30 -0.88
CA THR A 45 3.54 -9.71 -2.19
C THR A 45 2.83 -8.37 -2.07
N LEU A 46 1.78 -8.27 -1.23
CA LEU A 46 1.06 -7.01 -1.06
C LEU A 46 1.95 -5.90 -0.48
N ASN A 47 2.77 -6.24 0.51
CA ASN A 47 3.69 -5.29 1.13
C ASN A 47 4.81 -4.84 0.17
N GLU A 48 5.35 -5.76 -0.62
CA GLU A 48 6.34 -5.45 -1.67
C GLU A 48 5.77 -4.48 -2.69
N VAL A 49 4.57 -4.75 -3.22
CA VAL A 49 3.92 -3.87 -4.21
C VAL A 49 3.63 -2.50 -3.59
N ALA A 50 3.07 -2.46 -2.38
CA ALA A 50 2.77 -1.20 -1.70
C ALA A 50 4.03 -0.38 -1.43
N HIS A 51 5.12 -1.04 -1.02
CA HIS A 51 6.41 -0.40 -0.79
C HIS A 51 7.01 0.13 -2.10
N ALA A 52 7.07 -0.69 -3.14
CA ALA A 52 7.61 -0.30 -4.45
C ALA A 52 6.85 0.89 -5.03
N MET A 53 5.52 0.87 -4.99
CA MET A 53 4.68 1.99 -5.44
C MET A 53 4.97 3.28 -4.65
N PHE A 54 5.16 3.18 -3.34
CA PHE A 54 5.45 4.35 -2.51
C PHE A 54 6.86 4.90 -2.74
N ALA A 55 7.85 4.02 -2.93
CA ALA A 55 9.25 4.39 -3.15
C ALA A 55 9.55 4.81 -4.60
N ASP A 56 8.61 4.63 -5.53
CA ASP A 56 8.77 4.97 -6.95
C ASP A 56 8.97 6.47 -7.19
N GLU A 57 9.76 6.81 -8.21
CA GLU A 57 10.05 8.19 -8.61
C GLU A 57 8.78 9.01 -8.90
N LYS A 58 7.73 8.36 -9.42
CA LYS A 58 6.43 8.98 -9.66
C LYS A 58 5.82 9.54 -8.39
N THR A 59 5.92 8.83 -7.27
CA THR A 59 5.42 9.30 -5.97
C THR A 59 6.14 10.58 -5.57
N GLY A 60 7.47 10.60 -5.72
CA GLY A 60 8.28 11.79 -5.48
C GLY A 60 7.89 12.98 -6.37
N ALA A 61 7.66 12.74 -7.66
CA ALA A 61 7.23 13.77 -8.60
C ALA A 61 5.85 14.35 -8.24
N ILE A 62 4.90 13.51 -7.84
CA ILE A 62 3.57 13.94 -7.39
C ILE A 62 3.67 14.80 -6.12
N ILE A 63 4.49 14.39 -5.14
CA ILE A 63 4.70 15.17 -3.91
C ILE A 63 5.30 16.54 -4.22
N LYS A 64 6.35 16.59 -5.05
CA LYS A 64 6.96 17.87 -5.49
C LYS A 64 5.94 18.78 -6.16
N ALA A 65 5.10 18.23 -7.04
CA ALA A 65 4.06 18.99 -7.74
C ALA A 65 3.00 19.59 -6.80
N VAL A 66 2.70 18.95 -5.67
CA VAL A 66 1.81 19.52 -4.64
C VAL A 66 2.53 20.58 -3.81
N LEU A 67 3.80 20.37 -3.46
CA LEU A 67 4.59 21.32 -2.68
C LEU A 67 4.83 22.65 -3.42
N SER A 68 5.11 22.60 -4.72
CA SER A 68 5.34 23.79 -5.55
C SER A 68 4.10 24.65 -5.82
N GLN A 69 2.92 24.28 -5.31
CA GLN A 69 1.69 25.10 -5.38
C GLN A 69 1.44 25.91 -4.12
N LYS A 70 2.32 25.80 -3.13
CA LYS A 70 2.20 26.49 -1.84
C LYS A 70 2.95 27.83 -1.80
N ASP A 71 3.55 28.23 -2.92
CA ASP A 71 4.18 29.52 -3.20
C ASP A 71 3.33 30.29 -4.24
#